data_AF-A0A7S2M0U0-F1
#
_entry.id   AF-A0A7S2M0U0-F1
#
_cell.length_a   1.000
_cell.length_b   1.000
_cell.length_c   1.000
_cell.angle_alpha   90.00
_cell.angle_beta   90.00
_cell.angle_gamma   90.00
#
_symmetry.space_group_name_H-M   'P 1'
#
loop_
_entity.id
_entity.type
_entity.pdbx_description
1 polymer ?
#
loop_
_entity_poly.entity_id
_entity_poly.type
_entity_poly.pdbx_seq_one_letter_code
_entity_poly.pdbx_strand_id
1 'polypeptide(L)'
;PGVGAAPGAPASPQRRNKKGQQQQQQMMDSGAAEGRTTVMLRNVPNNYTRAMLLELLDVQGLQGRYDFVYLPFDFKTEAGLGFAFVNLLTPGDAEHCKTRLTGFRNWAIPSGKVCEVGWSGADQQGLEANVDRYRNSSVMHASVPEELKPVKLIQGIQVMFPKPTRKVWPPHSNYGLRARRAQGLA
;
A
#
# COMPACT_ATOMS: atom_id res chain seq x y z
N PRO A 1 22.46 0.57 66.98
CA PRO A 1 22.12 -0.59 66.11
C PRO A 1 20.60 -0.75 66.01
N GLY A 2 19.88 -0.46 64.94
CA GLY A 2 20.18 -0.17 63.54
C GLY A 2 18.79 -0.15 62.88
N VAL A 3 18.43 0.95 62.26
CA VAL A 3 17.11 1.22 61.67
C VAL A 3 16.90 0.35 60.42
N GLY A 4 15.81 -0.43 60.38
CA GLY A 4 15.42 -1.24 59.23
C GLY A 4 14.50 -0.45 58.30
N ALA A 5 15.05 0.00 57.17
CA ALA A 5 14.32 0.68 56.10
C ALA A 5 13.61 -0.32 55.17
N ALA A 6 12.38 -0.01 54.79
CA ALA A 6 11.57 -0.76 53.83
C ALA A 6 12.07 -0.57 52.37
N PRO A 7 11.87 -1.55 51.46
CA PRO A 7 12.24 -1.41 50.06
C PRO A 7 11.20 -0.58 49.28
N GLY A 8 11.70 0.42 48.55
CA GLY A 8 10.93 1.32 47.69
C GLY A 8 10.40 0.66 46.42
N ALA A 9 9.27 1.21 45.94
CA ALA A 9 8.52 0.79 44.76
C ALA A 9 9.28 1.00 43.43
N PRO A 10 8.96 0.24 42.35
CA PRO A 10 9.53 0.44 41.03
C PRO A 10 8.95 1.67 40.31
N ALA A 11 9.84 2.40 39.64
CA ALA A 11 9.56 3.61 38.87
C ALA A 11 8.67 3.35 37.64
N SER A 12 7.77 4.30 37.38
CA SER A 12 6.82 4.33 36.26
C SER A 12 7.52 4.43 34.89
N PRO A 13 6.97 3.84 33.80
CA PRO A 13 7.55 3.95 32.47
C PRO A 13 7.40 5.37 31.90
N GLN A 14 8.52 6.00 31.55
CA GLN A 14 8.55 7.29 30.85
C GLN A 14 7.86 7.21 29.49
N ARG A 15 6.90 8.11 29.27
CA ARG A 15 6.19 8.33 27.99
C ARG A 15 7.19 8.63 26.86
N ARG A 16 7.29 7.71 25.91
CA ARG A 16 8.07 7.84 24.67
C ARG A 16 7.57 9.05 23.86
N ASN A 17 8.44 10.02 23.63
CA ASN A 17 8.10 11.29 22.99
C ASN A 17 7.86 11.10 21.47
N LYS A 18 6.60 10.91 21.05
CA LYS A 18 6.18 10.66 19.65
C LYS A 18 6.63 11.74 18.66
N LYS A 19 6.83 12.97 19.12
CA LYS A 19 7.22 14.12 18.27
C LYS A 19 8.65 14.00 17.72
N GLY A 20 9.60 13.51 18.53
CA GLY A 20 10.98 13.32 18.09
C GLY A 20 11.14 12.21 17.06
N GLN A 21 10.31 11.16 17.16
CA GLN A 21 10.27 10.07 16.19
C GLN A 21 9.68 10.51 14.85
N GLN A 22 8.62 11.34 14.87
CA GLN A 22 8.04 11.88 13.62
C GLN A 22 8.99 12.83 12.89
N GLN A 23 9.74 13.67 13.62
CA GLN A 23 10.71 14.58 13.02
C GLN A 23 11.92 13.86 12.44
N GLN A 24 12.41 12.81 13.11
CA GLN A 24 13.52 12.01 12.61
C GLN A 24 13.13 11.13 11.41
N GLN A 25 11.88 10.64 11.38
CA GLN A 25 11.30 9.95 10.22
C GLN A 25 11.18 10.89 9.01
N GLN A 26 10.74 12.14 9.21
CA GLN A 26 10.62 13.14 8.14
C GLN A 26 11.98 13.55 7.57
N MET A 27 13.01 13.69 8.41
CA MET A 27 14.36 14.08 7.95
C MET A 27 15.08 12.96 7.17
N MET A 28 14.84 11.68 7.51
CA MET A 28 15.34 10.55 6.73
C MET A 28 14.55 10.31 5.43
N ASP A 29 13.32 10.82 5.35
CA ASP A 29 12.45 10.65 4.17
C ASP A 29 12.90 11.48 2.97
N SER A 30 13.45 12.68 3.22
CA SER A 30 13.78 13.65 2.16
C SER A 30 14.92 13.21 1.25
N GLY A 31 15.94 12.51 1.76
CA GLY A 31 17.06 11.99 0.95
C GLY A 31 16.77 10.64 0.29
N ALA A 32 15.82 9.87 0.83
CA ALA A 32 15.38 8.59 0.27
C ALA A 32 14.24 8.75 -0.75
N ALA A 33 13.68 9.95 -0.92
CA ALA A 33 12.61 10.24 -1.86
C ALA A 33 13.08 10.29 -3.32
N GLU A 34 14.36 10.62 -3.58
CA GLU A 34 14.87 10.88 -4.94
C GLU A 34 14.77 9.69 -5.91
N GLY A 35 14.62 8.46 -5.39
CA GLY A 35 14.49 7.24 -6.21
C GLY A 35 13.17 6.49 -6.08
N ARG A 36 12.18 7.00 -5.33
CA ARG A 36 10.97 6.23 -5.04
C ARG A 36 9.97 6.28 -6.19
N THR A 37 9.43 5.12 -6.51
CA THR A 37 8.51 4.91 -7.63
C THR A 37 7.17 4.31 -7.19
N THR A 38 7.08 3.70 -6.01
CA THR A 38 5.82 3.12 -5.52
C THR A 38 5.09 4.06 -4.59
N VAL A 39 3.84 4.37 -4.91
CA VAL A 39 2.91 5.11 -4.05
C VAL A 39 1.83 4.20 -3.49
N MET A 40 1.33 4.55 -2.31
CA MET A 40 0.15 3.97 -1.69
C MET A 40 -0.98 5.00 -1.72
N LEU A 41 -2.04 4.68 -2.46
CA LEU A 41 -3.28 5.45 -2.45
C LEU A 41 -4.12 4.96 -1.26
N ARG A 42 -4.61 5.88 -0.44
CA ARG A 42 -5.48 5.59 0.72
C ARG A 42 -6.83 6.28 0.54
N ASN A 43 -7.82 5.81 1.30
CA ASN A 43 -9.21 6.25 1.21
C ASN A 43 -9.83 6.01 -0.18
N VAL A 44 -9.39 4.97 -0.89
CA VAL A 44 -10.06 4.51 -2.12
C VAL A 44 -11.45 3.98 -1.75
N PRO A 45 -12.52 4.25 -2.53
CA PRO A 45 -13.83 3.68 -2.28
C PRO A 45 -13.77 2.13 -2.22
N ASN A 46 -14.52 1.52 -1.31
CA ASN A 46 -14.43 0.05 -1.12
C ASN A 46 -14.99 -0.73 -2.32
N ASN A 47 -15.89 -0.12 -3.08
CA ASN A 47 -16.50 -0.74 -4.27
C ASN A 47 -15.76 -0.32 -5.56
N TYR A 48 -14.60 0.33 -5.42
CA TYR A 48 -13.77 0.66 -6.57
C TYR A 48 -13.13 -0.61 -7.13
N THR A 49 -13.12 -0.73 -8.46
CA THR A 49 -12.50 -1.88 -9.13
C THR A 49 -11.12 -1.52 -9.64
N ARG A 50 -10.30 -2.53 -9.95
CA ARG A 50 -9.00 -2.32 -10.59
C ARG A 50 -9.16 -1.58 -11.93
N ALA A 51 -10.17 -1.92 -12.73
CA ALA A 51 -10.44 -1.27 -14.00
C ALA A 51 -10.69 0.25 -13.84
N MET A 52 -11.53 0.62 -12.87
CA MET A 52 -11.79 2.03 -12.56
C MET A 52 -10.53 2.77 -12.07
N LEU A 53 -9.66 2.08 -11.33
CA LEU A 53 -8.38 2.64 -10.89
C LEU A 53 -7.41 2.86 -12.06
N LEU A 54 -7.32 1.93 -13.00
CA LEU A 54 -6.50 2.09 -14.20
C LEU A 54 -6.99 3.26 -15.04
N GLU A 55 -8.30 3.34 -15.29
CA GLU A 55 -8.91 4.46 -15.99
C GLU A 55 -8.65 5.79 -15.26
N LEU A 56 -8.80 5.83 -13.94
CA LEU A 56 -8.47 7.01 -13.13
C LEU A 56 -7.02 7.45 -13.34
N LEU A 57 -6.06 6.54 -13.30
CA LEU A 57 -4.64 6.86 -13.52
C LEU A 57 -4.44 7.45 -14.92
N ASP A 58 -5.04 6.82 -15.93
CA ASP A 58 -4.93 7.25 -17.33
C ASP A 58 -5.50 8.66 -17.54
N VAL A 59 -6.71 8.94 -17.06
CA VAL A 59 -7.33 10.28 -17.18
C VAL A 59 -6.61 11.36 -16.37
N GLN A 60 -5.83 10.97 -15.34
CA GLN A 60 -4.95 11.89 -14.61
C GLN A 60 -3.61 12.13 -15.32
N GLY A 61 -3.42 11.61 -16.54
CA GLY A 61 -2.23 11.84 -17.35
C GLY A 61 -1.10 10.85 -17.06
N LEU A 62 -1.40 9.72 -16.40
CA LEU A 62 -0.42 8.68 -16.08
C LEU A 62 -0.47 7.49 -17.04
N GLN A 63 -1.22 7.58 -18.15
CA GLN A 63 -1.30 6.50 -19.13
C GLN A 63 0.10 6.09 -19.62
N GLY A 64 0.41 4.80 -19.48
CA GLY A 64 1.72 4.25 -19.84
C GLY A 64 2.87 4.65 -18.92
N ARG A 65 2.61 5.30 -17.77
CA ARG A 65 3.62 5.77 -16.80
C ARG A 65 3.66 4.94 -15.51
N TYR A 66 3.00 3.79 -15.50
CA TYR A 66 3.01 2.83 -14.41
C TYR A 66 3.12 1.40 -14.93
N ASP A 67 3.74 0.52 -14.15
CA ASP A 67 4.06 -0.86 -14.52
C ASP A 67 3.53 -1.90 -13.52
N PHE A 68 2.97 -1.45 -12.40
CA PHE A 68 2.33 -2.31 -11.42
C PHE A 68 1.16 -1.61 -10.74
N VAL A 69 0.04 -2.30 -10.62
CA VAL A 69 -1.13 -1.85 -9.84
C VAL A 69 -1.70 -3.01 -9.04
N TYR A 70 -2.02 -2.76 -7.77
CA TYR A 70 -2.78 -3.71 -6.96
C TYR A 70 -3.79 -2.99 -6.06
N LEU A 71 -5.04 -3.44 -6.14
CA LEU A 71 -6.15 -3.00 -5.31
C LEU A 71 -6.61 -4.17 -4.44
N PRO A 72 -6.12 -4.27 -3.18
CA PRO A 72 -6.47 -5.37 -2.28
C PRO A 72 -7.97 -5.45 -1.99
N PHE A 73 -8.45 -6.68 -1.92
CA PHE A 73 -9.86 -7.02 -1.71
C PHE A 73 -10.02 -8.00 -0.55
N ASP A 74 -11.05 -7.81 0.26
CA ASP A 74 -11.47 -8.77 1.28
C ASP A 74 -12.52 -9.71 0.69
N PHE A 75 -12.13 -10.97 0.49
CA PHE A 75 -13.01 -12.01 -0.03
C PHE A 75 -14.18 -12.36 0.91
N LYS A 76 -14.09 -12.02 2.20
CA LYS A 76 -15.16 -12.31 3.16
C LYS A 76 -16.26 -11.25 3.13
N THR A 77 -15.87 -9.98 3.04
CA THR A 77 -16.83 -8.86 3.02
C THR A 77 -17.16 -8.39 1.61
N GLU A 78 -16.56 -9.03 0.60
CA GLU A 78 -16.69 -8.68 -0.81
C GLU A 78 -16.44 -7.19 -1.08
N ALA A 79 -15.40 -6.65 -0.45
CA ALA A 79 -15.12 -5.22 -0.48
C ALA A 79 -13.61 -4.93 -0.55
N GLY A 80 -13.25 -3.89 -1.29
CA GLY A 80 -11.90 -3.34 -1.31
C GLY A 80 -11.47 -2.84 0.07
N LEU A 81 -10.17 -2.95 0.36
CA LEU A 81 -9.61 -2.58 1.66
C LEU A 81 -9.39 -1.08 1.85
N GLY A 82 -9.75 -0.26 0.86
CA GLY A 82 -9.68 1.20 0.92
C GLY A 82 -8.30 1.79 0.62
N PHE A 83 -7.39 0.99 0.05
CA PHE A 83 -6.09 1.45 -0.40
C PHE A 83 -5.64 0.70 -1.64
N ALA A 84 -4.66 1.24 -2.36
CA ALA A 84 -4.05 0.62 -3.54
C ALA A 84 -2.53 0.87 -3.55
N PHE A 85 -1.81 0.02 -4.28
CA PHE A 85 -0.40 0.25 -4.62
C PHE A 85 -0.26 0.50 -6.10
N VAL A 86 0.55 1.49 -6.46
CA VAL A 86 0.88 1.83 -7.84
C VAL A 86 2.39 2.04 -7.90
N ASN A 87 3.09 1.27 -8.75
CA ASN A 87 4.48 1.56 -9.09
C ASN A 87 4.51 2.34 -10.40
N LEU A 88 5.15 3.50 -10.36
CA LEU A 88 5.37 4.38 -11.50
C LEU A 88 6.71 4.08 -12.15
N LEU A 89 6.88 4.46 -13.42
CA LEU A 89 8.11 4.17 -14.15
C LEU A 89 9.29 5.01 -13.64
N THR A 90 9.04 6.24 -13.21
CA THR A 90 10.07 7.17 -12.75
C THR A 90 9.66 7.86 -11.45
N PRO A 91 10.63 8.35 -10.64
CA PRO A 91 10.31 9.16 -9.47
C PRO A 91 9.50 10.41 -9.80
N GLY A 92 9.75 11.02 -10.97
CA GLY A 92 8.97 12.16 -11.47
C GLY A 92 7.50 11.80 -11.71
N ASP A 93 7.22 10.61 -12.26
CA ASP A 93 5.85 10.13 -12.43
C ASP A 93 5.18 9.83 -11.08
N ALA A 94 5.94 9.31 -10.10
CA ALA A 94 5.43 9.07 -8.75
C ALA A 94 5.05 10.37 -8.03
N GLU A 95 5.89 11.40 -8.14
CA GLU A 95 5.56 12.74 -7.64
C GLU A 95 4.37 13.35 -8.39
N HIS A 96 4.30 13.20 -9.72
CA HIS A 96 3.13 13.62 -10.49
C HIS A 96 1.85 12.95 -9.98
N CYS A 97 1.88 11.64 -9.77
CA CYS A 97 0.77 10.88 -9.21
C CYS A 97 0.34 11.40 -7.83
N LYS A 98 1.30 11.65 -6.92
CA LYS A 98 1.03 12.28 -5.61
C LYS A 98 0.35 13.63 -5.75
N THR A 99 0.87 14.51 -6.61
CA THR A 99 0.28 15.85 -6.83
C THR A 99 -1.14 15.77 -7.38
N ARG A 100 -1.41 14.85 -8.31
CA ARG A 100 -2.72 14.74 -8.97
C ARG A 100 -3.78 14.08 -8.10
N LEU A 101 -3.41 13.09 -7.30
CA LEU A 101 -4.37 12.28 -6.55
C LEU A 101 -4.50 12.67 -5.08
N THR A 102 -3.60 13.47 -4.52
CA THR A 102 -3.78 13.98 -3.15
C THR A 102 -4.97 14.94 -3.10
N GLY A 103 -5.94 14.68 -2.22
CA GLY A 103 -7.16 15.47 -2.13
C GLY A 103 -8.22 15.13 -3.18
N PHE A 104 -7.96 14.11 -4.03
CA PHE A 104 -8.89 13.70 -5.08
C PHE A 104 -10.22 13.19 -4.50
N ARG A 105 -11.32 13.62 -5.11
CA ARG A 105 -12.70 13.32 -4.67
C ARG A 105 -13.65 12.97 -5.81
N ASN A 106 -13.22 13.11 -7.06
CA ASN A 106 -14.07 12.92 -8.25
C ASN A 106 -14.09 11.47 -8.70
N TRP A 107 -14.47 10.56 -7.80
CA TRP A 107 -14.50 9.12 -8.08
C TRP A 107 -15.51 8.78 -9.17
N ALA A 108 -15.23 7.74 -9.94
CA ALA A 108 -16.14 7.21 -10.95
C ALA A 108 -17.46 6.62 -10.38
N ILE A 109 -17.55 6.49 -9.05
CA ILE A 109 -18.77 6.11 -8.32
C ILE A 109 -19.04 7.13 -7.20
N PRO A 110 -20.31 7.31 -6.78
CA PRO A 110 -20.63 8.16 -5.65
C PRO A 110 -19.84 7.78 -4.38
N SER A 111 -19.02 8.70 -3.88
CA SER A 111 -18.28 8.52 -2.64
C SER A 111 -17.87 9.85 -2.05
N GLY A 112 -18.03 10.02 -0.73
CA GLY A 112 -17.53 11.19 0.01
C GLY A 112 -16.06 11.08 0.44
N LYS A 113 -15.37 9.99 0.08
CA LYS A 113 -13.97 9.80 0.47
C LYS A 113 -13.05 10.78 -0.25
N VAL A 114 -11.96 11.16 0.42
CA VAL A 114 -10.92 12.01 -0.14
C VAL A 114 -9.63 11.22 -0.17
N CYS A 115 -9.05 11.07 -1.37
CA CYS A 115 -7.84 10.29 -1.59
C CYS A 115 -6.66 10.93 -0.87
N GLU A 116 -5.88 10.11 -0.18
CA GLU A 116 -4.59 10.47 0.37
C GLU A 116 -3.51 9.67 -0.36
N VAL A 117 -2.39 10.30 -0.69
CA VAL A 117 -1.28 9.61 -1.35
C VAL A 117 -0.05 9.72 -0.47
N GLY A 118 0.57 8.58 -0.20
CA GLY A 118 1.85 8.50 0.49
C GLY A 118 2.81 7.57 -0.23
N TRP A 119 4.06 7.56 0.20
CA TRP A 119 5.01 6.53 -0.21
C TRP A 119 4.57 5.16 0.32
N SER A 120 4.78 4.09 -0.45
CA SER A 120 4.70 2.73 0.11
C SER A 120 5.85 2.50 1.11
N GLY A 121 5.72 1.45 1.92
CA GLY A 121 6.78 1.04 2.85
C GLY A 121 8.11 0.77 2.14
N ALA A 122 9.21 0.93 2.86
CA ALA A 122 10.56 0.72 2.33
C ALA A 122 10.78 -0.70 1.75
N ASP A 123 10.05 -1.69 2.26
CA ASP A 123 10.06 -3.08 1.78
C ASP A 123 9.23 -3.29 0.48
N GLN A 124 8.57 -2.25 -0.02
CA GLN A 124 7.66 -2.32 -1.16
C GLN A 124 7.84 -1.13 -2.12
N GLN A 125 9.09 -0.69 -2.33
CA GLN A 125 9.47 0.32 -3.33
C GLN A 125 10.02 -0.32 -4.61
N GLY A 126 9.57 0.14 -5.77
CA GLY A 126 9.96 -0.39 -7.07
C GLY A 126 9.13 -1.59 -7.55
N LEU A 127 9.21 -1.87 -8.85
CA LEU A 127 8.51 -2.98 -9.49
C LEU A 127 8.93 -4.34 -8.94
N GLU A 128 10.24 -4.57 -8.78
CA GLU A 128 10.79 -5.86 -8.34
C GLU A 128 10.29 -6.22 -6.94
N ALA A 129 10.32 -5.28 -5.99
CA ALA A 129 9.81 -5.49 -4.65
C ALA A 129 8.31 -5.81 -4.64
N ASN A 130 7.51 -5.14 -5.48
CA ASN A 130 6.10 -5.45 -5.65
C ASN A 130 5.89 -6.86 -6.24
N VAL A 131 6.65 -7.22 -7.28
CA VAL A 131 6.59 -8.56 -7.87
C VAL A 131 6.93 -9.64 -6.84
N ASP A 132 8.03 -9.50 -6.11
CA ASP A 132 8.46 -10.49 -5.13
C ASP A 132 7.49 -10.61 -3.96
N ARG A 133 6.89 -9.50 -3.54
CA ARG A 133 5.84 -9.50 -2.51
C ARG A 133 4.63 -10.33 -2.91
N TYR A 134 4.20 -10.24 -4.18
CA TYR A 134 2.92 -10.81 -4.59
C TYR A 134 3.01 -12.11 -5.37
N ARG A 135 4.09 -12.38 -6.12
CA ARG A 135 4.21 -13.57 -6.99
C ARG A 135 3.95 -14.90 -6.28
N ASN A 136 4.24 -14.94 -4.98
CA ASN A 136 4.05 -16.13 -4.13
C ASN A 136 2.93 -15.95 -3.09
N SER A 137 2.17 -14.87 -3.17
CA SER A 137 1.06 -14.56 -2.27
C SER A 137 -0.19 -15.34 -2.67
N SER A 138 -1.04 -15.68 -1.70
CA SER A 138 -2.29 -16.42 -1.95
C SER A 138 -3.25 -15.70 -2.91
N VAL A 139 -3.12 -14.38 -3.08
CA VAL A 139 -3.90 -13.63 -4.08
C VAL A 139 -3.58 -14.08 -5.52
N MET A 140 -2.39 -14.64 -5.77
CA MET A 140 -2.02 -15.18 -7.08
C MET A 140 -2.51 -16.62 -7.32
N HIS A 141 -3.27 -17.21 -6.39
CA HIS A 141 -3.81 -18.56 -6.56
C HIS A 141 -4.82 -18.63 -7.72
N ALA A 142 -4.91 -19.78 -8.38
CA ALA A 142 -5.78 -19.99 -9.54
C ALA A 142 -7.28 -19.79 -9.24
N SER A 143 -7.69 -19.99 -7.98
CA SER A 143 -9.09 -19.77 -7.55
C SER A 143 -9.45 -18.28 -7.38
N VAL A 144 -8.47 -17.37 -7.45
CA VAL A 144 -8.73 -15.93 -7.32
C VAL A 144 -9.07 -15.37 -8.70
N PRO A 145 -10.20 -14.64 -8.85
CA PRO A 145 -10.54 -13.95 -10.08
C PRO A 145 -9.43 -13.01 -10.55
N GLU A 146 -9.23 -12.92 -11.86
CA GLU A 146 -8.09 -12.20 -12.43
C GLU A 146 -8.15 -10.70 -12.11
N GLU A 147 -9.34 -10.11 -12.04
CA GLU A 147 -9.65 -8.73 -11.69
C GLU A 147 -9.24 -8.32 -10.26
N LEU A 148 -9.05 -9.30 -9.37
CA LEU A 148 -8.64 -9.08 -7.98
C LEU A 148 -7.13 -9.27 -7.76
N LYS A 149 -6.39 -9.72 -8.78
CA LYS A 149 -4.95 -9.92 -8.69
C LYS A 149 -4.16 -8.62 -8.90
N PRO A 150 -2.92 -8.54 -8.39
CA PRO A 150 -1.95 -7.57 -8.87
C PRO A 150 -1.75 -7.69 -10.38
N VAL A 151 -1.65 -6.55 -11.06
CA VAL A 151 -1.36 -6.49 -12.50
C VAL A 151 0.03 -5.91 -12.72
N LYS A 152 0.73 -6.47 -13.72
CA LYS A 152 1.97 -5.91 -14.26
C LYS A 152 1.66 -5.35 -15.66
N LEU A 153 2.21 -4.18 -15.98
CA LEU A 153 2.01 -3.55 -17.28
C LEU A 153 3.36 -3.22 -17.94
N ILE A 154 3.37 -3.19 -19.27
CA ILE A 154 4.46 -2.66 -20.08
C ILE A 154 3.84 -1.73 -21.11
N GLN A 155 4.23 -0.44 -21.09
CA GLN A 155 3.68 0.59 -21.99
C GLN A 155 2.14 0.66 -21.98
N GLY A 156 1.53 0.51 -20.79
CA GLY A 156 0.07 0.53 -20.62
C GLY A 156 -0.64 -0.78 -20.98
N ILE A 157 0.07 -1.80 -21.46
CA ILE A 157 -0.50 -3.10 -21.80
C ILE A 157 -0.32 -4.06 -20.62
N GLN A 158 -1.41 -4.66 -20.16
CA GLN A 158 -1.35 -5.73 -19.15
C GLN A 158 -0.57 -6.94 -19.70
N VAL A 159 0.47 -7.35 -18.97
CA VAL A 159 1.28 -8.53 -19.28
C VAL A 159 1.13 -9.60 -18.21
N MET A 160 1.52 -10.83 -18.54
CA MET A 160 1.50 -11.92 -17.55
C MET A 160 2.36 -11.57 -16.34
N PHE A 161 1.77 -11.76 -15.15
CA PHE A 161 2.52 -11.63 -13.91
C PHE A 161 3.57 -12.76 -13.82
N PRO A 162 4.79 -12.49 -13.31
CA PRO A 162 5.81 -13.52 -13.15
C PRO A 162 5.29 -14.73 -12.37
N LYS A 163 5.57 -15.93 -12.90
CA LYS A 163 5.10 -17.18 -12.28
C LYS A 163 5.61 -17.31 -10.84
N PRO A 164 4.82 -17.92 -9.94
CA PRO A 164 5.27 -18.24 -8.60
C PRO A 164 6.54 -19.09 -8.62
N THR A 165 7.47 -18.84 -7.70
CA THR A 165 8.67 -19.68 -7.49
C THR A 165 8.41 -20.84 -6.53
N ARG A 166 7.26 -20.82 -5.85
CA ARG A 166 6.82 -21.84 -4.91
C ARG A 166 5.32 -22.06 -5.01
N LYS A 167 4.85 -23.16 -4.44
CA LYS A 167 3.42 -23.46 -4.35
C LYS A 167 2.68 -22.32 -3.65
N VAL A 168 1.65 -21.82 -4.31
CA VAL A 168 0.72 -20.82 -3.76
C VAL A 168 -0.51 -21.55 -3.26
N TRP A 169 -0.98 -21.18 -2.08
CA TRP A 169 -2.19 -21.73 -1.47
C TRP A 169 -3.37 -20.77 -1.66
N PRO A 170 -4.61 -21.25 -1.70
CA PRO A 170 -5.79 -20.40 -1.80
C PRO A 170 -5.87 -19.41 -0.63
N PRO A 171 -6.42 -18.20 -0.85
CA PRO A 171 -6.55 -17.21 0.21
C PRO A 171 -7.48 -17.72 1.31
N HIS A 172 -7.04 -17.55 2.57
CA HIS A 172 -7.87 -17.86 3.73
C HIS A 172 -8.92 -16.76 3.94
N SER A 173 -10.01 -17.08 4.65
CA SER A 173 -11.09 -16.14 5.02
C SER A 173 -10.65 -14.85 5.73
N ASN A 174 -9.42 -14.80 6.27
CA ASN A 174 -8.88 -13.63 6.97
C ASN A 174 -7.83 -12.86 6.15
N TYR A 175 -7.75 -13.09 4.83
CA TYR A 175 -6.76 -12.45 3.95
C TYR A 175 -6.82 -10.91 4.05
N GLY A 176 -8.00 -10.31 3.95
CA GLY A 176 -8.18 -8.86 3.97
C GLY A 176 -7.74 -8.21 5.29
N LEU A 177 -8.13 -8.80 6.42
CA LEU A 177 -7.72 -8.34 7.76
C LEU A 177 -6.19 -8.34 7.93
N ARG A 178 -5.51 -9.38 7.43
CA ARG A 178 -4.04 -9.47 7.48
C ARG A 178 -3.39 -8.39 6.62
N ALA A 179 -3.93 -8.15 5.42
CA ALA A 179 -3.44 -7.10 4.53
C ALA A 179 -3.55 -5.70 5.16
N ARG A 180 -4.69 -5.38 5.82
CA ARG A 180 -4.84 -4.09 6.55
C ARG A 180 -3.83 -3.93 7.67
N ARG A 181 -3.65 -4.96 8.50
CA ARG A 181 -2.68 -4.94 9.62
C ARG A 181 -1.25 -4.74 9.13
N ALA A 182 -0.87 -5.41 8.05
CA ALA A 182 0.45 -5.27 7.45
C ALA A 182 0.75 -3.84 6.95
N GLN A 183 -0.29 -3.02 6.73
CA GLN A 183 -0.17 -1.63 6.29
C GLN A 183 -0.43 -0.60 7.40
N GLY A 184 -0.60 -1.04 8.65
CA GLY A 184 -0.91 -0.15 9.78
C GLY A 184 -2.26 0.56 9.65
N LEU A 185 -3.22 -0.04 8.95
CA LEU A 185 -4.56 0.51 8.68
C LEU A 185 -5.67 -0.13 9.53
N ALA A 186 -5.31 -0.86 10.58
CA ALA A 186 -6.21 -1.62 11.44
C ALA A 186 -6.39 -0.94 12.81
#